data_AF-A0A357C7K5-F1
#
_entry.id   AF-A0A357C7K5-F1
#
_cell.length_a   1.000
_cell.length_b   1.000
_cell.length_c   1.000
_cell.angle_alpha   90.00
_cell.angle_beta   90.00
_cell.angle_gamma   90.00
#
_symmetry.space_group_name_H-M   'P 1'
#
loop_
_entity.id
_entity.type
_entity.pdbx_description
1 polymer ?
#
loop_
_entity_poly.entity_id
_entity_poly.type
_entity_poly.pdbx_seq_one_letter_code
_entity_poly.pdbx_strand_id
1 'polypeptide(L)'
;DETAKDPERHSMIGADLLAELGVAADIVYAVRVHNETHGLPRLTLMDKALHASDPLTGLITSAALIKPEKMLCAIDAEFVMKRFNEKSFARGANRDQIRRCDELGLELDEFIAIGVEAMQEIAPALGL
;
A
#
# COMPACT_ATOMS: atom_id res chain seq x y z
N ASP A 1 16.54 8.60 -6.62
CA ASP A 1 15.63 8.50 -5.48
C ASP A 1 16.45 8.57 -4.21
N GLU A 2 16.22 9.59 -3.39
CA GLU A 2 17.07 9.97 -2.25
C GLU A 2 16.98 8.98 -1.08
N THR A 3 15.90 8.20 -1.01
CA THR A 3 15.61 7.26 0.08
C THR A 3 15.68 5.79 -0.34
N ALA A 4 16.10 5.49 -1.57
CA ALA A 4 16.16 4.11 -2.06
C ALA A 4 17.06 3.17 -1.22
N LYS A 5 18.05 3.72 -0.53
CA LYS A 5 18.94 2.99 0.39
C LYS A 5 18.56 3.17 1.86
N ASP A 6 17.58 4.01 2.15
CA ASP A 6 17.16 4.38 3.50
C ASP A 6 15.62 4.47 3.53
N PRO A 7 14.93 3.31 3.36
CA PRO A 7 13.48 3.26 3.32
C PRO A 7 12.87 3.63 4.67
N GLU A 8 13.63 3.73 5.75
CA GLU A 8 13.07 4.22 7.02
C GLU A 8 12.74 5.72 6.94
N ARG A 9 13.46 6.50 6.13
CA ARG A 9 13.28 7.96 6.07
C ARG A 9 12.28 8.46 5.04
N HIS A 10 11.78 7.59 4.16
CA HIS A 10 11.02 8.01 2.98
C HIS A 10 9.72 8.76 3.31
N SER A 11 8.98 8.30 4.31
CA SER A 11 7.72 8.93 4.74
C SER A 11 7.96 10.30 5.40
N MET A 12 9.03 10.44 6.18
CA MET A 12 9.38 11.72 6.82
C MET A 12 9.77 12.76 5.76
N ILE A 13 10.69 12.39 4.86
CA ILE A 13 11.14 13.29 3.79
C ILE A 13 9.99 13.62 2.83
N GLY A 14 9.19 12.62 2.44
CA GLY A 14 8.02 12.83 1.60
C GLY A 14 7.00 13.77 2.24
N ALA A 15 6.73 13.61 3.54
CA ALA A 15 5.85 14.51 4.27
C ALA A 15 6.42 15.94 4.37
N ASP A 16 7.72 16.11 4.61
CA ASP A 16 8.37 17.43 4.63
C ASP A 16 8.22 18.15 3.27
N LEU A 17 8.48 17.44 2.17
CA LEU A 17 8.33 17.97 0.81
C LEU A 17 6.87 18.36 0.50
N LEU A 18 5.90 17.53 0.87
CA LEU A 18 4.48 17.84 0.67
C LEU A 18 4.05 19.08 1.47
N ALA A 19 4.59 19.26 2.68
CA ALA A 19 4.35 20.45 3.49
C ALA A 19 4.92 21.72 2.83
N GLU A 20 6.13 21.65 2.27
CA GLU A 20 6.74 22.76 1.52
C GLU A 20 5.93 23.14 0.27
N LEU A 21 5.27 22.18 -0.35
CA LEU A 21 4.38 22.38 -1.50
C LEU A 21 2.97 22.89 -1.12
N GLY A 22 2.69 23.06 0.18
CA GLY A 22 1.40 23.57 0.66
C GLY A 22 0.25 22.55 0.59
N VAL A 23 0.57 21.25 0.57
CA VAL A 23 -0.44 20.18 0.65
C VAL A 23 -1.11 20.20 2.03
N ALA A 24 -2.38 19.83 2.08
CA ALA A 24 -3.17 19.85 3.31
C ALA A 24 -2.50 19.02 4.43
N ALA A 25 -2.56 19.55 5.65
CA ALA A 25 -1.82 19.02 6.80
C ALA A 25 -2.23 17.59 7.19
N ASP A 26 -3.48 17.21 6.94
CA ASP A 26 -4.00 15.86 7.15
C ASP A 26 -3.36 14.85 6.18
N ILE A 27 -3.21 15.19 4.90
CA ILE A 27 -2.50 14.38 3.91
C ILE A 27 -1.01 14.27 4.26
N VAL A 28 -0.37 15.39 4.61
CA VAL A 28 1.04 15.42 5.04
C VAL A 28 1.24 14.49 6.24
N TYR A 29 0.33 14.53 7.21
CA TYR A 29 0.40 13.66 8.38
C TYR A 29 0.22 12.19 8.02
N ALA A 30 -0.78 11.85 7.20
CA ALA A 30 -0.99 10.49 6.72
C ALA A 30 0.28 9.93 6.04
N VAL A 31 0.90 10.71 5.16
CA VAL A 31 2.18 10.35 4.52
C VAL A 31 3.30 10.21 5.54
N ARG A 32 3.32 10.99 6.61
CA ARG A 32 4.36 10.83 7.65
C ARG A 32 4.21 9.51 8.42
N VAL A 33 2.97 9.13 8.75
CA VAL A 33 2.68 8.03 9.68
C VAL A 33 2.44 6.68 9.00
N HIS A 34 2.38 6.62 7.67
CA HIS A 34 2.19 5.33 6.98
C HIS A 34 3.37 4.37 7.18
N ASN A 35 4.58 4.88 7.45
CA ASN A 35 5.71 4.07 7.88
C ASN A 35 5.72 3.90 9.41
N GLU A 36 5.49 2.68 9.88
CA GLU A 36 5.41 2.36 11.31
C GLU A 36 6.73 2.56 12.06
N THR A 37 7.88 2.58 11.38
CA THR A 37 9.22 2.71 11.98
C THR A 37 9.36 3.96 12.87
N HIS A 38 8.56 4.99 12.64
CA HIS A 38 8.62 6.23 13.42
C HIS A 38 7.86 6.19 14.75
N GLY A 39 7.03 5.16 14.97
CA GLY A 39 6.24 5.03 16.19
C GLY A 39 5.20 6.15 16.40
N LEU A 40 4.83 6.86 15.33
CA LEU A 40 3.80 7.91 15.36
C LEU A 40 2.41 7.27 15.31
N PRO A 41 1.42 7.81 16.06
CA PRO A 41 0.08 7.24 16.06
C PRO A 41 -0.67 7.53 14.75
N ARG A 42 -1.46 6.58 14.28
CA ARG A 42 -2.47 6.82 13.24
C ARG A 42 -3.75 7.34 13.89
N LEU A 43 -4.18 8.54 13.52
CA LEU A 43 -5.28 9.25 14.17
C LEU A 43 -6.55 9.26 13.32
N THR A 44 -6.40 9.37 12.00
CA THR A 44 -7.51 9.52 11.06
C THR A 44 -7.77 8.25 10.26
N LEU A 45 -8.91 8.17 9.56
CA LEU A 45 -9.16 7.11 8.59
C LEU A 45 -8.16 7.13 7.43
N MET A 46 -7.69 8.32 7.02
CA MET A 46 -6.69 8.47 5.95
C MET A 46 -5.36 7.83 6.35
N ASP A 47 -4.90 8.09 7.58
CA ASP A 47 -3.65 7.54 8.11
C ASP A 47 -3.66 6.01 8.08
N LYS A 48 -4.77 5.43 8.52
CA LYS A 48 -5.01 3.99 8.57
C LYS A 48 -5.12 3.38 7.18
N ALA A 49 -5.85 4.04 6.28
CA ALA A 49 -6.04 3.59 4.92
C ALA A 49 -4.71 3.56 4.18
N LEU A 50 -3.95 4.64 4.22
CA LEU A 50 -2.65 4.73 3.55
C LEU A 50 -1.66 3.68 4.10
N HIS A 51 -1.59 3.54 5.42
CA HIS A 51 -0.74 2.54 6.08
C HIS A 51 -1.04 1.10 5.64
N ALA A 52 -2.31 0.71 5.57
CA ALA A 52 -2.68 -0.65 5.17
C ALA A 52 -2.57 -0.85 3.65
N SER A 53 -2.88 0.18 2.84
CA SER A 53 -2.93 0.07 1.39
C SER A 53 -1.55 0.07 0.75
N ASP A 54 -0.56 0.79 1.31
CA ASP A 54 0.79 0.89 0.74
C ASP A 54 1.41 -0.50 0.45
N PRO A 55 1.58 -1.40 1.44
CA PRO A 55 2.09 -2.75 1.18
C PRO A 55 1.13 -3.62 0.37
N LEU A 56 -0.19 -3.37 0.40
CA LEU A 56 -1.16 -4.11 -0.40
C LEU A 56 -0.96 -3.84 -1.90
N THR A 57 -0.74 -2.59 -2.30
CA THR A 57 -0.50 -2.26 -3.72
C THR A 57 0.77 -2.93 -4.26
N GLY A 58 1.83 -3.01 -3.44
CA GLY A 58 3.04 -3.75 -3.79
C GLY A 58 2.81 -5.25 -3.96
N LEU A 59 1.95 -5.84 -3.13
CA LEU A 59 1.53 -7.23 -3.26
C LEU A 59 0.74 -7.48 -4.56
N ILE A 60 -0.25 -6.65 -4.85
CA ILE A 60 -1.09 -6.76 -6.07
C ILE A 60 -0.24 -6.59 -7.32
N THR A 61 0.63 -5.57 -7.34
CA THR A 61 1.59 -5.34 -8.43
C THR A 61 2.47 -6.56 -8.66
N SER A 62 3.05 -7.11 -7.59
CA SER A 62 3.87 -8.32 -7.68
C SER A 62 3.07 -9.51 -8.23
N ALA A 63 1.81 -9.65 -7.81
CA ALA A 63 0.90 -10.70 -8.26
C ALA A 63 0.59 -10.59 -9.76
N ALA A 64 0.42 -9.38 -10.29
CA ALA A 64 0.26 -9.15 -11.73
C ALA A 64 1.55 -9.48 -12.50
N LEU A 65 2.70 -9.02 -12.01
CA LEU A 65 3.99 -9.16 -12.70
C LEU A 65 4.50 -10.60 -12.86
N ILE A 66 4.00 -11.55 -12.05
CA ILE A 66 4.32 -12.98 -12.23
C ILE A 66 3.47 -13.67 -13.30
N LYS A 67 2.40 -13.04 -13.79
CA LYS A 67 1.63 -13.56 -14.91
C LYS A 67 2.39 -13.36 -16.21
N PRO A 68 2.27 -14.26 -17.21
CA PRO A 68 2.86 -14.06 -18.53
C PRO A 68 2.45 -12.72 -19.17
N GLU A 69 1.19 -12.32 -18.99
CA GLU A 69 0.61 -11.09 -19.50
C GLU A 69 1.13 -9.85 -18.76
N LYS A 70 1.56 -10.00 -17.50
CA LYS A 70 1.96 -8.92 -16.58
C LYS A 70 0.89 -7.84 -16.40
N MET A 71 -0.38 -8.26 -16.45
CA MET A 71 -1.52 -7.35 -16.37
C MET A 71 -2.39 -7.60 -15.13
N LEU A 72 -3.01 -6.53 -14.62
CA LEU A 72 -3.97 -6.56 -13.52
C LEU A 72 -5.27 -7.29 -13.90
N CYS A 73 -5.65 -7.29 -15.19
CA CYS A 73 -6.81 -8.05 -15.66
C CYS A 73 -6.61 -9.58 -15.64
N ALA A 74 -5.38 -10.06 -15.44
CA ALA A 74 -5.04 -11.49 -15.37
C ALA A 74 -5.05 -12.05 -13.92
N ILE A 75 -5.43 -11.23 -12.93
CA ILE A 75 -5.53 -11.59 -11.52
C ILE A 75 -6.87 -11.17 -10.92
N ASP A 76 -7.27 -11.85 -9.85
CA ASP A 76 -8.44 -11.55 -9.04
C ASP A 76 -8.07 -11.52 -7.54
N ALA A 77 -9.03 -11.13 -6.70
CA ALA A 77 -8.85 -11.05 -5.25
C ALA A 77 -8.46 -12.41 -4.64
N GLU A 78 -9.01 -13.52 -5.15
CA GLU A 78 -8.69 -14.87 -4.67
C GLU A 78 -7.22 -15.22 -4.92
N PHE A 79 -6.70 -14.90 -6.11
CA PHE A 79 -5.31 -15.08 -6.47
C PHE A 79 -4.40 -14.22 -5.59
N VAL A 80 -4.75 -12.96 -5.34
CA VAL A 80 -4.00 -12.07 -4.45
C VAL A 80 -4.02 -12.60 -3.01
N MET A 81 -5.15 -13.13 -2.53
CA MET A 81 -5.25 -13.75 -1.22
C MET A 81 -4.37 -15.01 -1.08
N LYS A 82 -4.25 -15.84 -2.15
CA LYS A 82 -3.28 -16.95 -2.17
C LYS A 82 -1.84 -16.44 -2.03
N ARG A 83 -1.48 -15.39 -2.79
CA ARG A 83 -0.16 -14.74 -2.71
C ARG A 83 0.10 -14.06 -1.38
N PHE A 84 -0.93 -13.50 -0.74
CA PHE A 84 -0.86 -12.94 0.60
C PHE A 84 -0.42 -14.01 1.62
N ASN A 85 -1.02 -15.20 1.56
CA ASN A 85 -0.72 -16.31 2.47
C ASN A 85 0.67 -16.95 2.22
N GLU A 86 1.24 -16.76 1.04
CA GLU A 86 2.61 -17.17 0.71
C GLU A 86 3.63 -16.13 1.21
N LYS A 87 4.11 -16.27 2.46
CA LYS A 87 5.05 -15.31 3.07
C LYS A 87 6.34 -15.05 2.28
N SER A 88 6.78 -16.00 1.46
CA SER A 88 7.94 -15.83 0.59
C SER A 88 7.67 -14.99 -0.65
N PHE A 89 6.40 -14.83 -1.03
CA PHE A 89 5.99 -14.03 -2.18
C PHE A 89 5.96 -12.55 -1.82
N ALA A 90 6.58 -11.70 -2.65
CA ALA A 90 6.65 -10.26 -2.43
C ALA A 90 7.06 -9.90 -0.98
N ARG A 91 8.23 -10.38 -0.53
CA ARG A 91 8.71 -10.25 0.87
C ARG A 91 8.73 -8.81 1.40
N GLY A 92 8.77 -7.80 0.53
CA GLY A 92 8.69 -6.39 0.93
C GLY A 92 7.30 -5.93 1.33
N ALA A 93 6.24 -6.62 0.92
CA ALA A 93 4.86 -6.29 1.27
C ALA A 93 4.52 -6.86 2.66
N ASN A 94 4.61 -6.00 3.67
CA ASN A 94 4.39 -6.36 5.07
C ASN A 94 2.95 -6.85 5.32
N ARG A 95 2.80 -8.13 5.66
CA ARG A 95 1.50 -8.77 5.89
C ARG A 95 0.78 -8.25 7.13
N ASP A 96 1.54 -7.87 8.15
CA ASP A 96 0.96 -7.37 9.41
C ASP A 96 0.41 -5.95 9.24
N GLN A 97 1.03 -5.13 8.37
CA GLN A 97 0.50 -3.82 7.97
C GLN A 97 -0.76 -3.94 7.12
N ILE A 98 -0.79 -4.84 6.13
CA ILE A 98 -2.00 -5.10 5.33
C ILE A 98 -3.18 -5.53 6.24
N ARG A 99 -2.90 -6.35 7.27
CA ARG A 99 -3.92 -6.78 8.26
C ARG A 99 -4.47 -5.64 9.12
N ARG A 100 -3.84 -4.46 9.13
CA ARG A 100 -4.37 -3.26 9.81
C ARG A 100 -5.59 -2.66 9.11
N CYS A 101 -6.08 -3.29 8.04
CA CYS A 101 -7.40 -2.98 7.48
C CYS A 101 -8.53 -3.17 8.52
N ASP A 102 -8.30 -3.96 9.58
CA ASP A 102 -9.21 -4.05 10.73
C ASP A 102 -9.43 -2.68 11.42
N GLU A 103 -8.43 -1.79 11.41
CA GLU A 103 -8.55 -0.41 11.93
C GLU A 103 -9.52 0.46 11.12
N LEU A 104 -9.85 0.03 9.90
CA LEU A 104 -10.86 0.62 9.00
C LEU A 104 -12.22 -0.06 9.17
N GLY A 105 -12.31 -1.14 9.95
CA GLY A 105 -13.53 -1.94 10.09
C GLY A 105 -13.79 -2.87 8.90
N LEU A 106 -12.75 -3.20 8.12
CA LEU A 106 -12.85 -4.10 6.96
C LEU A 106 -12.25 -5.46 7.27
N GLU A 107 -12.91 -6.51 6.78
CA GLU A 107 -12.31 -7.84 6.73
C GLU A 107 -11.20 -7.89 5.66
N LEU A 108 -10.24 -8.80 5.83
CA LEU A 108 -9.06 -8.86 4.96
C LEU A 108 -9.40 -9.19 3.50
N ASP A 109 -10.36 -10.09 3.27
CA ASP A 109 -10.84 -10.46 1.94
C ASP A 109 -11.54 -9.29 1.24
N GLU A 110 -12.38 -8.56 1.98
CA GLU A 110 -13.01 -7.31 1.50
C GLU A 110 -11.96 -6.27 1.12
N PHE A 111 -10.97 -6.03 1.99
CA PHE A 111 -9.92 -5.05 1.74
C PHE A 111 -9.06 -5.40 0.51
N ILE A 112 -8.71 -6.67 0.33
CA ILE A 112 -7.99 -7.14 -0.86
C ILE A 112 -8.84 -6.96 -2.12
N ALA A 113 -10.13 -7.26 -2.08
CA ALA A 113 -11.02 -7.09 -3.22
C ALA A 113 -11.10 -5.62 -3.65
N ILE A 114 -11.31 -4.70 -2.70
CA ILE A 114 -11.32 -3.24 -2.95
C ILE A 114 -10.01 -2.80 -3.60
N GLY A 115 -8.86 -3.25 -3.07
CA GLY A 115 -7.56 -2.89 -3.62
C GLY A 115 -7.34 -3.39 -5.05
N VAL A 116 -7.76 -4.62 -5.35
CA VAL A 116 -7.65 -5.19 -6.71
C VAL A 116 -8.53 -4.43 -7.69
N GLU A 117 -9.80 -4.19 -7.36
CA GLU A 117 -10.74 -3.45 -8.20
C GLU A 117 -10.25 -2.03 -8.46
N ALA A 118 -9.85 -1.31 -7.41
CA ALA A 118 -9.34 0.07 -7.52
C ALA A 118 -8.10 0.16 -8.42
N MET A 119 -7.15 -0.78 -8.30
CA MET A 119 -5.98 -0.80 -9.18
C MET A 119 -6.34 -1.17 -10.62
N GLN A 120 -7.31 -2.07 -10.84
CA GLN A 120 -7.79 -2.44 -12.17
C GLN A 120 -8.44 -1.26 -12.91
N GLU A 121 -9.18 -0.39 -12.21
CA GLU A 121 -9.80 0.81 -12.80
C GLU A 121 -8.76 1.79 -13.40
N ILE A 122 -7.55 1.81 -12.82
CA ILE A 122 -6.46 2.69 -13.25
C ILE A 122 -5.30 1.94 -13.90
N ALA A 123 -5.49 0.66 -14.28
CA ALA A 123 -4.43 -0.21 -14.80
C ALA A 123 -3.59 0.43 -15.93
N PRO A 124 -4.18 1.13 -16.93
CA PRO A 124 -3.40 1.81 -17.96
C PRO A 124 -2.43 2.88 -17.43
N ALA A 125 -2.77 3.57 -16.33
CA ALA A 125 -1.92 4.57 -15.71
C ALA A 125 -0.76 3.94 -14.90
N LEU A 126 -0.94 2.71 -14.44
CA LEU A 126 0.07 1.93 -13.72
C LEU A 126 1.03 1.19 -14.66
N GLY A 127 0.71 1.10 -15.95
CA GLY A 127 1.47 0.27 -16.91
C GLY A 127 1.31 -1.22 -16.64
N LEU A 128 0.19 -1.61 -16.03
CA LEU A 128 -0.22 -2.97 -15.69
C LEU A 128 -1.61 -3.26 -16.27
#